data_AF-A0A172YS79-F1
#
_entry.id   AF-A0A172YS79-F1
#
_cell.length_a   1.000
_cell.length_b   1.000
_cell.length_c   1.000
_cell.angle_alpha   90.00
_cell.angle_beta   90.00
_cell.angle_gamma   90.00
#
_symmetry.space_group_name_H-M   'P 1'
#
loop_
_entity.id
_entity.type
_entity.pdbx_description
1 polymer ?
#
loop_
_entity_poly.entity_id
_entity_poly.type
_entity_poly.pdbx_seq_one_letter_code
_entity_poly.pdbx_strand_id
1 'polypeptide(L)'
;MKKPVLWILAAALMTLLIGYQMLYPNAELRAKHQATLCNVVRLSPELNTKAELLQRLNFIYDNSTPTYAYYHPKFYRVYSQYLIQQFLALSPEQQHIARQDFEQCRQMIDRD
;
A
#
# COMPACT_ATOMS: atom_id res chain seq x y z
N MET A 1 -44.43 1.10 2.41
CA MET A 1 -43.32 1.96 2.91
C MET A 1 -41.92 1.31 2.85
N LYS A 2 -41.73 0.09 2.30
CA LYS A 2 -40.42 -0.59 2.26
C LYS A 2 -39.54 -0.27 1.04
N LYS A 3 -40.14 0.19 -0.06
CA LYS A 3 -39.44 0.51 -1.31
C LYS A 3 -38.41 1.67 -1.18
N PRO A 4 -38.70 2.81 -0.51
CA PRO A 4 -37.71 3.89 -0.41
C PRO A 4 -36.53 3.51 0.49
N VAL A 5 -36.76 2.71 1.54
CA VAL A 5 -35.70 2.23 2.45
C VAL A 5 -34.71 1.33 1.72
N LEU A 6 -35.19 0.47 0.82
CA LEU A 6 -34.33 -0.41 0.02
C LEU A 6 -33.41 0.38 -0.94
N TRP A 7 -33.94 1.44 -1.57
CA TRP A 7 -33.15 2.32 -2.43
C TRP A 7 -32.09 3.10 -1.67
N ILE A 8 -32.41 3.58 -0.46
CA ILE A 8 -31.44 4.29 0.40
C ILE A 8 -30.31 3.34 0.83
N LEU A 9 -30.65 2.11 1.24
CA LEU A 9 -29.64 1.10 1.61
C LEU A 9 -28.77 0.70 0.42
N ALA A 10 -29.37 0.53 -0.77
CA ALA A 10 -28.62 0.22 -1.99
C ALA A 10 -27.66 1.37 -2.38
N ALA A 11 -28.11 2.63 -2.27
CA ALA A 11 -27.28 3.79 -2.53
C ALA A 11 -26.12 3.90 -1.53
N ALA A 12 -26.38 3.68 -0.24
CA ALA A 12 -25.35 3.66 0.81
C ALA A 12 -24.32 2.53 0.62
N LEU A 13 -24.76 1.35 0.19
CA LEU A 13 -23.85 0.24 -0.12
C LEU A 13 -22.98 0.57 -1.34
N MET A 14 -23.55 1.19 -2.36
CA MET A 14 -22.83 1.55 -3.58
C MET A 14 -21.76 2.62 -3.32
N THR A 15 -22.06 3.65 -2.51
CA THR A 15 -21.08 4.66 -2.13
C THR A 15 -19.94 4.07 -1.29
N LEU A 16 -20.25 3.10 -0.43
CA LEU A 16 -19.24 2.40 0.38
C LEU A 16 -18.30 1.55 -0.49
N LEU A 17 -18.84 0.84 -1.50
CA LEU A 17 -18.04 0.07 -2.46
C LEU A 17 -17.15 0.96 -3.32
N ILE A 18 -17.66 2.10 -3.80
CA ILE A 18 -16.87 3.07 -4.57
C ILE A 18 -15.75 3.65 -3.69
N GLY A 19 -16.08 4.04 -2.45
CA GLY A 19 -15.10 4.54 -1.48
C GLY A 19 -13.99 3.52 -1.21
N TYR A 20 -14.35 2.23 -1.06
CA TYR A 20 -13.40 1.15 -0.89
C TYR A 20 -12.44 1.04 -2.09
N GLN A 21 -12.94 1.04 -3.33
CA GLN A 21 -12.09 0.95 -4.53
C GLN A 21 -11.20 2.19 -4.73
N MET A 22 -11.64 3.36 -4.26
CA MET A 22 -10.82 4.57 -4.32
C MET A 22 -9.65 4.56 -3.33
N LEU A 23 -9.82 3.89 -2.19
CA LEU A 23 -8.86 3.85 -1.08
C LEU A 23 -7.97 2.60 -1.07
N TYR A 24 -8.50 1.47 -1.52
CA TYR A 24 -7.82 0.18 -1.51
C TYR A 24 -7.49 -0.28 -2.93
N PRO A 25 -6.21 -0.63 -3.21
CA PRO A 25 -5.83 -1.14 -4.51
C PRO A 25 -6.36 -2.57 -4.74
N ASN A 26 -6.47 -2.96 -6.01
CA ASN A 26 -6.67 -4.36 -6.38
C ASN A 26 -5.41 -5.21 -6.08
N ALA A 27 -5.47 -6.53 -6.27
CA ALA A 27 -4.37 -7.44 -5.94
C ALA A 27 -3.03 -7.09 -6.62
N GLU A 28 -3.06 -6.72 -7.91
CA GLU A 28 -1.87 -6.34 -8.67
C GLU A 28 -1.20 -5.08 -8.09
N LEU A 29 -1.98 -4.03 -7.84
CA LEU A 29 -1.48 -2.78 -7.29
C LEU A 29 -1.02 -2.95 -5.83
N ARG A 30 -1.68 -3.81 -5.05
CA ARG A 30 -1.22 -4.18 -3.70
C ARG A 30 0.17 -4.79 -3.75
N ALA A 31 0.39 -5.77 -4.64
CA ALA A 31 1.69 -6.41 -4.82
C ALA A 31 2.77 -5.40 -5.24
N LYS A 32 2.42 -4.44 -6.11
CA LYS A 32 3.35 -3.38 -6.51
C LYS A 32 3.75 -2.49 -5.32
N HIS A 33 2.80 -2.03 -4.51
CA HIS A 33 3.10 -1.22 -3.31
C HIS A 33 3.95 -1.97 -2.28
N GLN A 34 3.65 -3.25 -2.05
CA GLN A 34 4.45 -4.11 -1.17
C GLN A 34 5.89 -4.23 -1.68
N ALA A 35 6.06 -4.56 -2.96
CA ALA A 35 7.37 -4.67 -3.59
C ALA A 35 8.14 -3.35 -3.53
N THR A 36 7.45 -2.22 -3.69
CA THR A 36 8.08 -0.90 -3.53
C THR A 36 8.52 -0.67 -2.09
N LEU A 37 7.68 -0.93 -1.08
CA LEU A 37 8.08 -0.76 0.33
C LEU A 37 9.27 -1.67 0.67
N CYS A 38 9.24 -2.94 0.28
CA CYS A 38 10.33 -3.87 0.57
C CYS A 38 11.65 -3.46 -0.08
N ASN A 39 11.61 -2.87 -1.29
CA ASN A 39 12.78 -2.26 -1.88
C ASN A 39 13.23 -0.98 -1.14
N VAL A 40 12.29 -0.14 -0.69
CA VAL A 40 12.62 1.07 0.09
C VAL A 40 13.38 0.70 1.36
N VAL A 41 12.86 -0.21 2.17
CA VAL A 41 13.48 -0.55 3.47
C VAL A 41 14.84 -1.24 3.30
N ARG A 42 15.02 -2.00 2.20
CA ARG A 42 16.28 -2.66 1.85
C ARG A 42 17.33 -1.68 1.31
N LEU A 43 16.94 -0.77 0.42
CA LEU A 43 17.88 0.16 -0.25
C LEU A 43 18.14 1.43 0.56
N SER A 44 17.28 1.74 1.53
CA SER A 44 17.38 2.93 2.38
C SER A 44 17.23 2.50 3.86
N PRO A 45 18.17 1.70 4.40
CA PRO A 45 18.11 1.16 5.76
C PRO A 45 18.10 2.25 6.85
N GLU A 46 18.63 3.43 6.54
CA GLU A 46 18.67 4.60 7.42
C GLU A 46 17.29 5.19 7.73
N LEU A 47 16.28 4.95 6.86
CA LEU A 47 14.95 5.51 7.03
C LEU A 47 14.14 4.69 8.04
N ASN A 48 13.63 5.36 9.07
CA ASN A 48 12.90 4.72 10.17
C ASN A 48 11.64 5.48 10.59
N THR A 49 11.36 6.65 10.01
CA THR A 49 10.11 7.35 10.27
C THR A 49 9.06 7.07 9.20
N LYS A 50 7.78 7.14 9.60
CA LYS A 50 6.66 6.98 8.68
C LYS A 50 6.70 7.99 7.53
N ALA A 51 7.13 9.23 7.80
CA ALA A 51 7.16 10.30 6.80
C ALA A 51 8.24 10.06 5.75
N GLU A 52 9.47 9.74 6.17
CA GLU A 52 10.59 9.44 5.28
C GLU A 52 10.32 8.22 4.40
N LEU A 53 9.82 7.14 5.00
CA LEU A 53 9.46 5.92 4.27
C LEU A 53 8.37 6.20 3.25
N LEU A 54 7.34 6.97 3.60
CA LEU A 54 6.25 7.31 2.69
C LEU A 54 6.74 8.18 1.52
N GLN A 55 7.59 9.17 1.79
CA GLN A 55 8.18 10.02 0.76
C GLN A 55 9.03 9.19 -0.20
N ARG A 56 9.90 8.32 0.33
CA ARG A 56 10.77 7.48 -0.49
C ARG A 56 9.97 6.45 -1.30
N LEU A 57 8.95 5.85 -0.70
CA LEU A 57 8.06 4.92 -1.38
C LEU A 57 7.30 5.61 -2.52
N ASN A 58 6.70 6.79 -2.28
CA ASN A 58 6.03 7.55 -3.34
C ASN A 58 6.98 7.88 -4.49
N PHE A 59 8.17 8.38 -4.17
CA PHE A 59 9.19 8.68 -5.16
C PHE A 59 9.54 7.46 -6.02
N ILE A 60 9.88 6.32 -5.41
CA ILE A 60 10.23 5.12 -6.16
C ILE A 60 9.03 4.61 -6.96
N TYR A 61 7.82 4.65 -6.39
CA TYR A 61 6.61 4.18 -7.06
C TYR A 61 6.32 4.99 -8.34
N ASP A 62 6.31 6.32 -8.23
CA ASP A 62 6.04 7.23 -9.35
C ASP A 62 7.11 7.12 -10.45
N ASN A 63 8.37 6.86 -10.06
CA ASN A 63 9.49 6.72 -11.00
C ASN A 63 9.75 5.27 -11.46
N SER A 64 8.95 4.30 -11.00
CA SER A 64 9.09 2.88 -11.39
C SER A 64 8.49 2.56 -12.76
N THR A 65 7.76 3.49 -13.37
CA THR A 65 7.06 3.30 -14.64
C THR A 65 7.52 4.36 -15.63
N PRO A 66 8.11 3.96 -16.77
CA PRO A 66 8.57 4.92 -17.77
C PRO A 66 7.43 5.81 -18.27
N THR A 67 7.76 7.06 -18.62
CA THR A 67 6.78 8.06 -19.07
C THR A 67 6.08 7.71 -20.38
N TYR A 68 6.63 6.76 -21.15
CA TYR A 68 6.04 6.25 -22.38
C TYR A 68 5.07 5.09 -22.15
N ALA A 69 4.91 4.61 -20.90
CA ALA A 69 4.00 3.51 -20.62
C ALA A 69 2.54 3.94 -20.87
N TYR A 70 1.77 3.06 -21.52
CA TYR A 70 0.36 3.31 -21.81
C TYR A 70 -0.48 3.52 -20.54
N TYR A 71 -0.13 2.83 -19.45
CA TYR A 71 -0.82 2.93 -18.16
C TYR A 71 0.17 3.26 -17.04
N HIS A 72 -0.11 4.34 -16.32
CA HIS A 72 0.58 4.69 -15.08
C HIS A 72 -0.26 4.24 -13.88
N PRO A 73 0.24 3.31 -13.07
CA PRO A 73 -0.52 2.81 -11.94
C PRO A 73 -0.68 3.90 -10.88
N LYS A 74 -1.89 4.02 -10.34
CA LYS A 74 -2.21 5.01 -9.30
C LYS A 74 -1.43 4.71 -8.02
N PHE A 75 -0.91 5.76 -7.38
CA PHE A 75 -0.39 5.67 -6.03
C PHE A 75 -1.52 5.71 -4.98
N TYR A 76 -1.57 4.67 -4.13
CA TYR A 76 -2.56 4.56 -3.05
C TYR A 76 -1.91 4.89 -1.71
N ARG A 77 -1.88 6.18 -1.39
CA ARG A 77 -1.23 6.71 -0.17
C ARG A 77 -1.69 6.03 1.11
N VAL A 78 -3.00 5.81 1.28
CA VAL A 78 -3.56 5.19 2.49
C VAL A 78 -3.05 3.75 2.66
N TYR A 79 -3.06 2.97 1.59
CA TYR A 79 -2.52 1.61 1.61
C TYR A 79 -1.00 1.59 1.85
N SER A 80 -0.24 2.50 1.24
CA SER A 80 1.21 2.63 1.52
C SER A 80 1.48 2.96 2.98
N GLN A 81 0.68 3.84 3.59
CA GLN A 81 0.80 4.17 5.01
C GLN A 81 0.47 2.98 5.91
N TYR A 82 -0.50 2.14 5.52
CA TYR A 82 -0.82 0.89 6.21
C TYR A 82 0.37 -0.09 6.17
N LEU A 83 0.97 -0.32 5.01
CA LEU A 83 2.14 -1.18 4.87
C LEU A 83 3.34 -0.68 5.70
N ILE A 84 3.61 0.62 5.65
CA ILE A 84 4.68 1.24 6.47
C ILE A 84 4.41 1.03 7.96
N GLN A 85 3.17 1.18 8.40
CA GLN A 85 2.82 0.96 9.80
C GLN A 85 3.02 -0.50 10.21
N GLN A 86 2.70 -1.47 9.34
CA GLN A 86 3.01 -2.87 9.60
C GLN A 86 4.50 -3.12 9.75
N PHE A 87 5.32 -2.57 8.84
CA PHE A 87 6.77 -2.66 8.93
C PHE A 87 7.32 -2.05 10.23
N LEU A 88 6.88 -0.84 10.60
CA LEU A 88 7.32 -0.17 11.82
C LEU A 88 6.87 -0.86 13.10
N ALA A 89 5.80 -1.67 13.04
CA ALA A 89 5.32 -2.47 14.15
C ALA A 89 6.09 -3.79 14.33
N LEU A 90 6.95 -4.17 13.37
CA LEU A 90 7.83 -5.33 13.51
C LEU A 90 8.87 -5.10 14.61
N SER A 91 9.31 -6.18 15.25
CA SER A 91 10.44 -6.13 16.19
C SER A 91 11.74 -5.69 15.48
N PRO A 92 12.74 -5.15 16.20
CA PRO A 92 14.01 -4.75 15.60
C PRO A 92 14.69 -5.86 14.79
N GLU A 93 14.61 -7.11 15.26
CA GLU A 93 15.15 -8.29 14.56
C GLU A 93 14.39 -8.58 13.27
N GLN A 94 13.05 -8.54 13.29
CA GLN A 94 12.24 -8.71 12.10
C GLN A 94 12.45 -7.58 11.09
N GLN A 95 12.58 -6.34 11.54
CA GLN A 95 12.93 -5.22 10.67
C GLN A 95 14.29 -5.45 10.02
N HIS A 96 15.29 -5.91 10.78
CA HIS A 96 16.60 -6.26 10.23
C HIS A 96 16.50 -7.35 9.15
N ILE A 97 15.76 -8.44 9.41
CA ILE A 97 15.53 -9.51 8.42
C ILE A 97 14.82 -8.97 7.17
N ALA A 98 13.74 -8.20 7.34
CA ALA A 98 13.00 -7.60 6.23
C ALA A 98 13.85 -6.62 5.39
N ARG A 99 14.86 -5.98 5.99
CA ARG A 99 15.81 -5.14 5.26
C ARG A 99 16.83 -5.95 4.48
N GLN A 100 17.10 -7.20 4.86
CA GLN A 100 18.08 -8.05 4.18
C GLN A 100 17.46 -8.92 3.09
N ASP A 101 16.24 -9.40 3.32
CA ASP A 101 15.56 -10.35 2.45
C ASP A 101 14.21 -9.79 1.99
N PHE A 102 14.08 -9.64 0.67
CA PHE A 102 12.90 -9.09 0.03
C PHE A 102 11.66 -9.97 0.21
N GLU A 103 11.80 -11.29 0.11
CA GLU A 103 10.67 -12.21 0.26
C GLU A 103 10.23 -12.31 1.71
N GLN A 104 11.18 -12.30 2.65
CA GLN A 104 10.88 -12.20 4.07
C GLN A 104 10.14 -10.90 4.40
N CYS A 105 10.58 -9.77 3.84
CA CYS A 105 9.86 -8.51 3.98
C CYS A 105 8.40 -8.65 3.53
N ARG A 106 8.16 -9.19 2.34
CA ARG A 106 6.80 -9.37 1.80
C ARG A 106 5.93 -10.23 2.70
N GLN A 107 6.46 -11.35 3.20
CA GLN A 107 5.74 -12.24 4.11
C GLN A 107 5.39 -11.57 5.45
N MET A 108 6.18 -10.61 5.92
CA MET A 108 5.98 -9.94 7.20
C MET A 108 4.94 -8.80 7.14
N ILE A 109 4.84 -8.09 6.00
CA ILE A 109 4.00 -6.90 5.84
C ILE A 109 2.68 -7.15 5.11
N ASP A 110 2.50 -8.34 4.53
CA ASP A 110 1.27 -8.75 3.85
C ASP A 110 0.47 -9.71 4.75
N ARG A 111 -0.43 -9.15 5.56
CA ARG A 111 -1.30 -9.90 6.49
C ARG A 111 -2.76 -9.95 6.03
N ASP A 112 -3.01 -9.85 4.73
CA ASP A 112 -4.34 -9.98 4.13
C ASP A 112 -4.52 -11.34 3.42
#